data_AF-A0A2V9Q1U9-F1
#
_entry.id   AF-A0A2V9Q1U9-F1
#
_cell.length_a   1.000
_cell.length_b   1.000
_cell.length_c   1.000
_cell.angle_alpha   90.00
_cell.angle_beta   90.00
_cell.angle_gamma   90.00
#
_symmetry.space_group_name_H-M   'P 1'
#
loop_
_entity.id
_entity.type
_entity.pdbx_description
1 polymer ?
#
loop_
_entity_poly.entity_id
_entity_poly.type
_entity_poly.pdbx_seq_one_letter_code
_entity_poly.pdbx_strand_id
1 'polypeptide(L)'
;APLDRNLFGSFLEHLGRAIYEGIYDPGSKLSDSNGFRTDVLAEIKRLGVPIVRYPGGNFVSGYNWLDGVGPKQDRPRVLDKAWNSMNSNQFGTNEFMAWCKAVGTEPLMGLNLGTGT
;
A
#
# COMPACT_ATOMS: atom_id res chain seq x y z
N ALA A 1 9.84 -30.56 -5.07
CA ALA A 1 9.68 -29.45 -6.04
C ALA A 1 10.74 -28.38 -5.75
N PRO A 2 11.18 -27.58 -6.73
CA PRO A 2 12.03 -26.41 -6.45
C PRO A 2 11.32 -25.42 -5.52
N LEU A 3 12.07 -24.69 -4.70
CA LEU A 3 11.52 -23.69 -3.78
C LEU A 3 11.11 -22.43 -4.54
N ASP A 4 9.82 -22.08 -4.49
CA ASP A 4 9.32 -20.80 -4.98
C ASP A 4 9.60 -19.71 -3.95
N ARG A 5 10.29 -18.63 -4.36
CA ARG A 5 10.59 -17.50 -3.49
C ARG A 5 9.32 -16.76 -3.03
N ASN A 6 8.24 -16.80 -3.81
CA ASN A 6 6.99 -16.11 -3.47
C ASN A 6 6.33 -16.62 -2.18
N LEU A 7 6.76 -17.77 -1.66
CA LEU A 7 6.41 -18.24 -0.32
C LEU A 7 6.88 -17.29 0.80
N PHE A 8 7.87 -16.44 0.54
CA PHE A 8 8.37 -15.41 1.47
C PHE A 8 7.73 -14.04 1.21
N GLY A 9 6.59 -14.01 0.51
CA GLY A 9 5.84 -12.79 0.28
C GLY A 9 5.31 -12.15 1.58
N SER A 10 4.91 -10.89 1.46
CA SER A 10 4.31 -10.13 2.56
C SER A 10 2.99 -9.49 2.13
N PHE A 11 2.40 -8.69 3.01
CA PHE A 11 1.08 -8.13 2.82
C PHE A 11 0.97 -6.72 3.41
N LEU A 12 0.46 -5.77 2.62
CA LEU A 12 0.14 -4.41 3.03
C LEU A 12 -1.35 -4.13 2.79
N GLU A 13 -2.04 -3.74 3.86
CA GLU A 13 -3.44 -3.29 3.82
C GLU A 13 -3.56 -1.83 4.25
N HIS A 14 -4.56 -1.12 3.72
CA HIS A 14 -5.03 0.14 4.32
C HIS A 14 -5.70 -0.12 5.67
N LEU A 15 -4.89 -0.43 6.68
CA LEU A 15 -5.32 -0.79 8.04
C LEU A 15 -4.39 -0.13 9.05
N GLY A 16 -4.97 0.71 9.92
CA GLY A 16 -4.24 1.38 10.99
C GLY A 16 -3.06 2.17 10.45
N ARG A 17 -1.84 1.79 10.89
CA ARG A 17 -0.59 2.47 10.54
C ARG A 17 0.30 1.71 9.56
N ALA A 18 -0.24 0.74 8.82
CA ALA A 18 0.56 -0.02 7.85
C ALA A 18 1.04 0.88 6.70
N ILE A 19 0.14 1.70 6.15
CA ILE A 19 0.45 2.69 5.10
C ILE A 19 0.84 4.02 5.75
N TYR A 20 -0.15 4.73 6.31
CA TYR A 20 0.04 6.05 6.92
C TYR A 20 0.79 5.92 8.23
N GLU A 21 1.82 6.76 8.45
CA GLU A 21 2.75 6.69 9.59
C GLU A 21 3.64 5.42 9.60
N GLY A 22 3.43 4.51 8.64
CA GLY A 22 4.19 3.29 8.43
C GLY A 22 5.13 3.44 7.24
N ILE A 23 4.78 2.82 6.10
CA ILE A 23 5.60 2.91 4.88
C ILE A 23 5.56 4.30 4.21
N TYR A 24 4.53 5.09 4.50
CA TYR A 24 4.29 6.41 3.92
C TYR A 24 4.00 7.45 5.01
N ASP A 25 4.91 8.41 5.16
CA ASP A 25 4.81 9.49 6.13
C ASP A 25 5.53 10.75 5.59
N PRO A 26 4.88 11.57 4.75
CA PRO A 26 5.50 12.75 4.14
C PRO A 26 6.03 13.80 5.13
N GLY A 27 5.55 13.79 6.38
CA GLY A 27 6.00 14.73 7.42
C GLY A 27 7.26 14.29 8.15
N SER A 28 7.68 13.03 7.99
CA SER A 28 8.84 12.49 8.69
C SER A 28 10.16 12.96 8.07
N LYS A 29 11.14 13.24 8.94
CA LYS A 29 12.53 13.53 8.54
C LYS A 29 13.23 12.33 7.90
N LEU A 30 12.68 11.13 8.06
CA LEU A 30 13.21 9.89 7.51
C LEU A 30 12.58 9.51 6.17
N SER A 31 11.70 10.36 5.63
CA SER A 31 11.03 10.11 4.36
C SER A 31 11.78 10.71 3.18
N ASP A 32 11.68 10.05 2.04
CA ASP A 32 12.16 10.58 0.76
C ASP A 32 11.20 11.64 0.17
N SER A 33 11.52 12.16 -1.01
CA SER A 33 10.69 13.15 -1.71
C SER A 33 9.31 12.62 -2.13
N ASN A 34 9.12 11.30 -2.17
CA ASN A 34 7.82 10.69 -2.44
C ASN A 34 7.00 10.49 -1.16
N GLY A 35 7.58 10.74 0.02
CA GLY A 35 6.98 10.51 1.32
C GLY A 35 7.17 9.08 1.84
N PHE A 36 8.00 8.26 1.21
CA PHE A 36 8.28 6.90 1.66
C PHE A 36 9.34 6.90 2.75
N ARG A 37 9.09 6.17 3.84
CA ARG A 37 10.02 6.03 4.95
C ARG A 37 11.26 5.22 4.54
N THR A 38 12.39 5.90 4.37
CA THR A 38 13.62 5.31 3.83
C THR A 38 14.24 4.25 4.73
N ASP A 39 14.10 4.41 6.04
CA ASP A 39 14.48 3.43 7.05
C ASP A 39 13.63 2.15 6.94
N VAL A 40 12.32 2.29 6.75
CA VAL A 40 11.41 1.15 6.54
C VAL A 40 11.69 0.46 5.20
N LEU A 41 11.90 1.23 4.13
CA LEU A 41 12.29 0.69 2.81
C LEU A 41 13.55 -0.17 2.90
N ALA A 42 14.58 0.32 3.60
CA ALA A 42 15.86 -0.38 3.75
C ALA A 42 15.69 -1.72 4.48
N GLU A 43 14.88 -1.75 5.54
CA GLU A 43 14.60 -2.97 6.28
C GLU A 43 13.85 -4.01 5.44
N ILE A 44 12.82 -3.60 4.70
CA ILE A 44 12.06 -4.53 3.84
C ILE A 44 12.94 -5.07 2.71
N LYS A 45 13.79 -4.23 2.13
CA LYS A 45 14.77 -4.65 1.11
C LYS A 45 15.78 -5.66 1.68
N ARG A 46 16.24 -5.47 2.92
CA ARG A 46 17.14 -6.40 3.63
C ARG A 46 16.47 -7.75 3.90
N LEU A 47 15.17 -7.76 4.21
CA LEU A 47 14.39 -8.99 4.35
C LEU A 47 14.23 -9.76 3.03
N GLY A 48 14.42 -9.10 1.89
CA GLY A 48 14.37 -9.75 0.58
C GLY A 48 12.98 -10.24 0.19
N VAL A 49 11.93 -9.50 0.60
CA VAL A 49 10.53 -9.79 0.30
C VAL A 49 10.31 -9.74 -1.23
N PRO A 50 9.93 -10.85 -1.88
CA PRO A 50 9.86 -10.92 -3.33
C PRO A 50 8.53 -10.40 -3.89
N ILE A 51 7.44 -10.53 -3.14
CA ILE A 51 6.10 -10.14 -3.56
C ILE A 51 5.32 -9.57 -2.38
N VAL A 52 4.53 -8.52 -2.61
CA VAL A 52 3.68 -7.89 -1.59
C VAL A 52 2.25 -7.78 -2.09
N ARG A 53 1.31 -8.35 -1.33
CA ARG A 53 -0.13 -8.19 -1.58
C ARG A 53 -0.61 -6.79 -1.19
N TYR A 54 -1.50 -6.19 -1.98
CA TYR A 54 -2.10 -4.86 -1.78
C TYR A 54 -3.42 -4.73 -2.55
N PRO A 55 -4.39 -3.86 -2.23
CA PRO A 55 -4.50 -2.95 -1.07
C PRO A 55 -5.06 -3.61 0.19
N GLY A 56 -5.26 -4.93 0.14
CA GLY A 56 -5.63 -5.75 1.27
C GLY A 56 -7.11 -5.99 1.48
N GLY A 57 -7.37 -6.85 2.47
CA GLY A 57 -8.38 -7.88 2.43
C GLY A 57 -9.78 -7.34 2.61
N ASN A 58 -10.14 -7.04 3.85
CA ASN A 58 -11.49 -6.52 4.09
C ASN A 58 -11.63 -5.13 3.46
N PHE A 59 -10.56 -4.32 3.48
CA PHE A 59 -10.53 -2.99 2.88
C PHE A 59 -10.91 -3.02 1.38
N VAL A 60 -10.32 -3.91 0.56
CA VAL A 60 -10.58 -3.90 -0.89
C VAL A 60 -12.03 -4.21 -1.23
N SER A 61 -12.78 -4.87 -0.35
CA SER A 61 -14.17 -5.27 -0.61
C SER A 61 -15.14 -4.08 -0.72
N GLY A 62 -14.73 -2.89 -0.27
CA GLY A 62 -15.48 -1.64 -0.42
C GLY A 62 -14.66 -0.50 -1.03
N TYR A 63 -13.49 -0.80 -1.59
CA TYR A 63 -12.56 0.20 -2.14
C TYR A 63 -12.88 0.52 -3.60
N ASN A 64 -12.96 1.81 -3.94
CA ASN A 64 -12.95 2.29 -5.32
C ASN A 64 -11.54 2.75 -5.70
N TRP A 65 -10.88 2.00 -6.59
CA TRP A 65 -9.48 2.28 -6.93
C TRP A 65 -9.27 3.64 -7.60
N LEU A 66 -10.31 4.17 -8.28
CA LEU A 66 -10.26 5.49 -8.91
C LEU A 66 -10.11 6.62 -7.88
N ASP A 67 -10.58 6.42 -6.65
CA ASP A 67 -10.44 7.41 -5.58
C ASP A 67 -8.98 7.59 -5.15
N GLY A 68 -8.13 6.59 -5.40
CA GLY A 68 -6.70 6.58 -5.07
C GLY A 68 -5.76 7.03 -6.18
N VAL A 69 -6.26 7.50 -7.32
CA VAL A 69 -5.42 7.94 -8.46
C VAL A 69 -5.71 9.40 -8.84
N GLY A 70 -4.95 9.94 -9.78
CA GLY A 70 -5.06 11.35 -10.17
C GLY A 70 -4.41 12.31 -9.16
N PRO A 71 -4.61 13.63 -9.33
CA PRO A 71 -4.02 14.64 -8.46
C PRO A 71 -4.48 14.48 -7.01
N LYS A 72 -3.53 14.50 -6.07
CA LYS A 72 -3.78 14.19 -4.64
C LYS A 72 -4.81 15.10 -3.98
N GLN A 73 -4.90 16.36 -4.41
CA GLN A 73 -5.85 17.34 -3.88
C GLN A 73 -7.31 17.08 -4.28
N ASP A 74 -7.53 16.32 -5.37
CA ASP A 74 -8.86 16.01 -5.89
C ASP A 74 -9.38 14.65 -5.37
N ARG A 75 -8.55 13.90 -4.65
CA ARG A 75 -8.90 12.57 -4.12
C ARG A 75 -9.84 12.69 -2.91
N PRO A 76 -10.94 11.94 -2.88
CA PRO A 76 -11.91 12.03 -1.79
C PRO A 76 -11.41 11.37 -0.52
N ARG A 77 -11.83 11.88 0.64
CA ARG A 77 -11.70 11.20 1.93
C ARG A 77 -12.94 10.34 2.16
N VAL A 78 -12.76 9.03 2.33
CA VAL A 78 -13.86 8.05 2.38
C VAL A 78 -13.85 7.26 3.68
N LEU A 79 -15.03 6.85 4.16
CA LEU A 79 -15.15 5.93 5.28
C LEU A 79 -14.81 4.52 4.78
N ASP A 80 -13.70 3.97 5.28
CA ASP A 80 -13.44 2.55 5.22
C ASP A 80 -14.34 1.83 6.23
N LYS A 81 -15.26 1.02 5.69
CA LYS A 81 -16.23 0.26 6.46
C LYS A 81 -15.64 -1.00 7.11
N ALA A 82 -14.52 -1.51 6.60
CA ALA A 82 -13.89 -2.71 7.14
C ALA A 82 -13.28 -2.45 8.52
N TRP A 83 -12.58 -1.30 8.65
CA TRP A 83 -11.87 -0.95 9.88
C TRP A 83 -12.45 0.27 10.61
N ASN A 84 -13.61 0.77 10.16
CA ASN A 84 -14.30 1.94 10.69
C ASN A 84 -13.35 3.15 10.82
N SER A 85 -12.64 3.43 9.73
CA SER A 85 -11.58 4.45 9.69
C SER A 85 -11.77 5.38 8.49
N MET A 86 -11.25 6.61 8.56
CA MET A 86 -11.31 7.52 7.43
C MET A 86 -10.05 7.35 6.56
N ASN A 87 -10.20 6.84 5.34
CA ASN A 87 -9.12 6.78 4.37
C ASN A 87 -9.00 8.11 3.60
N SER A 88 -7.80 8.65 3.51
CA SER A 88 -7.50 9.91 2.81
C SER A 88 -7.19 9.74 1.32
N ASN A 89 -6.96 8.50 0.87
CA ASN A 89 -6.56 8.18 -0.51
C ASN A 89 -5.27 8.87 -0.99
N GLN A 90 -4.48 9.44 -0.08
CA GLN A 90 -3.19 10.08 -0.40
C GLN A 90 -2.09 9.09 -0.84
N PHE A 91 -2.34 7.80 -0.61
CA PHE A 91 -1.52 6.69 -1.08
C PHE A 91 -2.45 5.69 -1.77
N GLY A 92 -2.35 5.58 -3.09
CA GLY A 92 -3.16 4.66 -3.87
C GLY A 92 -2.28 3.78 -4.77
N THR A 93 -2.87 3.27 -5.85
CA THR A 93 -2.21 2.30 -6.73
C THR A 93 -0.89 2.82 -7.30
N ASN A 94 -0.84 4.07 -7.74
CA ASN A 94 0.38 4.64 -8.35
C ASN A 94 1.52 4.79 -7.33
N GLU A 95 1.20 5.25 -6.12
CA GLU A 95 2.19 5.36 -5.04
C GLU A 95 2.67 3.97 -4.59
N PHE A 96 1.78 2.97 -4.53
CA PHE A 96 2.16 1.59 -4.22
C PHE A 96 3.11 0.99 -5.27
N MET A 97 2.86 1.22 -6.56
CA MET A 97 3.76 0.76 -7.63
C MET A 97 5.14 1.42 -7.55
N ALA A 98 5.18 2.72 -7.27
CA ALA A 98 6.44 3.44 -7.04
C ALA A 98 7.18 2.91 -5.80
N TRP A 99 6.46 2.62 -4.73
CA TRP A 99 7.01 2.02 -3.51
C TRP A 99 7.57 0.62 -3.75
N CYS A 100 6.84 -0.23 -4.49
CA CYS A 100 7.31 -1.57 -4.87
C CYS A 100 8.63 -1.50 -5.65
N LYS A 101 8.73 -0.56 -6.59
CA LYS A 101 9.96 -0.30 -7.35
C LYS A 101 11.12 0.16 -6.45
N ALA A 102 10.84 1.00 -5.45
CA ALA A 102 11.86 1.48 -4.51
C ALA A 102 12.43 0.36 -3.62
N VAL A 103 11.55 -0.54 -3.13
CA VAL A 103 11.96 -1.71 -2.32
C VAL A 103 12.62 -2.79 -3.18
N GLY A 104 12.15 -2.98 -4.42
CA GLY A 104 12.52 -4.10 -5.28
C GLY A 104 11.65 -5.35 -5.07
N THR A 105 10.37 -5.16 -4.76
CA THR A 105 9.37 -6.24 -4.62
C THR A 105 8.36 -6.19 -5.76
N GLU A 106 7.78 -7.33 -6.12
CA GLU A 106 6.66 -7.41 -7.07
C GLU A 106 5.32 -7.09 -6.37
N PRO A 107 4.38 -6.43 -7.07
CA PRO A 107 3.03 -6.20 -6.57
C PRO A 107 2.10 -7.39 -6.83
N LEU A 108 1.32 -7.79 -5.82
CA LEU A 108 0.19 -8.72 -5.96
C LEU A 108 -1.13 -7.98 -5.67
N MET A 109 -1.84 -7.61 -6.73
CA MET A 109 -3.03 -6.75 -6.63
C MET A 109 -4.29 -7.53 -6.28
N GLY A 110 -5.00 -7.10 -5.25
CA GLY A 110 -6.38 -7.49 -4.94
C GLY A 110 -7.37 -6.56 -5.62
N LEU A 111 -8.50 -7.11 -6.06
CA LEU A 111 -9.58 -6.37 -6.72
C LEU A 111 -10.86 -6.40 -5.88
N ASN A 112 -11.66 -5.35 -5.99
CA ASN A 112 -12.93 -5.25 -5.28
C ASN A 112 -13.98 -6.15 -5.96
N LEU A 113 -14.29 -7.27 -5.32
CA LEU A 113 -15.39 -8.17 -5.69
C LEU A 113 -16.50 -8.19 -4.64
N GLY A 114 -16.50 -7.24 -3.70
CA GLY A 114 -17.52 -7.09 -2.66
C GLY A 114 -18.65 -6.19 -3.13
N THR A 115 -18.36 -4.90 -3.32
CA THR A 115 -19.33 -3.92 -3.84
C THR A 115 -19.19 -3.66 -5.34
N GLY A 116 -18.08 -4.10 -5.94
CA GLY A 116 -17.76 -3.90 -7.35
C GLY A 116 -17.29 -2.48 -7.66
N THR A 117 -16.25 -2.38 -8.49
CA THR A 117 -15.71 -1.18 -9.15
C THR A 117 -14.86 -1.58 -10.35
#